data_AF-A0A7C5XA13-F1
#
_entry.id   AF-A0A7C5XA13-F1
#
_cell.length_a   1.000
_cell.length_b   1.000
_cell.length_c   1.000
_cell.angle_alpha   90.00
_cell.angle_beta   90.00
_cell.angle_gamma   90.00
#
_symmetry.space_group_name_H-M   'P 1'
#
loop_
_entity.id
_entity.type
_entity.pdbx_description
1 polymer ?
#
loop_
_entity_poly.entity_id
_entity_poly.type
_entity_poly.pdbx_seq_one_letter_code
_entity_poly.pdbx_strand_id
1 'polypeptide(L)'
;SNVCLQEIRGNIIYFLTSEGNSVNRGSTIAYLVTNKLEIKRVKSLCEGLIVLIVDMPWEEPRKCVLVVVNVYRPIVARKSSRSNV
;
A
#
# COMPACT_ATOMS: atom_id res chain seq x y z
N SER A 1 -2.56 18.46 5.51
CA SER A 1 -2.18 17.04 5.33
C SER A 1 -1.94 16.81 3.85
N ASN A 2 -0.75 16.36 3.46
CA ASN A 2 -0.49 16.03 2.06
C ASN A 2 -0.84 14.55 1.85
N VAL A 3 -1.97 14.31 1.20
CA VAL A 3 -2.42 12.99 0.79
C VAL A 3 -1.90 12.73 -0.63
N CYS A 4 -1.25 11.58 -0.83
CA CYS A 4 -0.82 11.10 -2.12
C CYS A 4 -1.68 9.89 -2.52
N LEU A 5 -2.28 9.96 -3.70
CA LEU A 5 -3.08 8.87 -4.27
C LEU A 5 -2.31 8.26 -5.43
N GLN A 6 -2.13 6.95 -5.39
CA GLN A 6 -1.56 6.21 -6.50
C GLN A 6 -2.54 5.17 -7.02
N GLU A 7 -2.94 5.34 -8.27
CA GLU A 7 -3.74 4.35 -8.98
C GLU A 7 -2.83 3.26 -9.59
N ILE A 8 -3.26 2.02 -9.46
CA ILE A 8 -2.60 0.83 -10.02
C ILE A 8 -3.67 0.07 -10.81
N ARG A 9 -3.35 -0.25 -12.07
CA ARG A 9 -4.23 -1.05 -12.94
C ARG A 9 -3.49 -2.28 -13.46
N GLY A 10 -4.18 -3.41 -13.49
CA GLY A 10 -3.69 -4.61 -14.16
C GLY A 10 -4.54 -5.84 -13.85
N ASN A 11 -4.39 -6.89 -14.66
CA ASN A 11 -5.27 -8.06 -14.57
C ASN A 11 -5.10 -8.84 -13.26
N ILE A 12 -3.86 -9.09 -12.83
CA ILE A 12 -3.59 -9.69 -11.52
C ILE A 12 -2.57 -8.81 -10.80
N ILE A 13 -2.92 -8.39 -9.59
CA ILE A 13 -2.11 -7.50 -8.74
C ILE A 13 -1.74 -8.25 -7.46
N TYR A 14 -0.44 -8.37 -7.18
CA TYR A 14 0.10 -8.93 -5.94
C TYR A 14 0.77 -7.82 -5.13
N PHE A 15 0.16 -7.41 -4.03
CA PHE A 15 0.71 -6.39 -3.15
C PHE A 15 1.82 -6.96 -2.24
N LEU A 16 2.91 -6.21 -2.11
CA LEU A 16 4.03 -6.50 -1.20
C LEU A 16 3.94 -5.68 0.10
N THR A 17 2.90 -4.88 0.21
CA THR A 17 2.69 -3.93 1.30
C THR A 17 1.22 -3.96 1.71
N SER A 18 0.95 -3.57 2.94
CA SER A 18 -0.38 -3.48 3.51
C SER A 18 -0.63 -2.12 4.13
N GLU A 19 -1.89 -1.87 4.49
CA GLU A 19 -2.23 -0.76 5.37
C GLU A 19 -1.39 -0.79 6.66
N GLY A 20 -1.02 0.41 7.14
CA GLY A 20 -0.12 0.58 8.28
C GLY A 20 1.36 0.46 7.96
N ASN A 21 1.75 0.01 6.75
CA ASN A 21 3.15 0.04 6.33
C ASN A 21 3.58 1.44 5.87
N SER A 22 4.86 1.77 6.09
CA SER A 22 5.49 2.93 5.46
C SER A 22 6.07 2.55 4.10
N VAL A 23 6.02 3.47 3.15
CA VAL A 23 6.52 3.29 1.79
C VAL A 23 7.41 4.47 1.39
N ASN A 24 8.47 4.19 0.63
CA ASN A 24 9.36 5.18 0.05
C ASN A 24 9.08 5.32 -1.45
N ARG A 25 9.24 6.52 -2.00
CA ARG A 25 9.15 6.73 -3.45
C ARG A 25 10.16 5.83 -4.18
N GLY A 26 9.72 5.15 -5.25
CA GLY A 26 10.55 4.24 -6.03
C GLY A 26 10.71 2.82 -5.46
N SER A 27 10.25 2.56 -4.23
CA SER A 27 10.20 1.19 -3.70
C SER A 27 9.20 0.33 -4.49
N THR A 28 9.44 -0.97 -4.57
CA THR A 28 8.46 -1.88 -5.21
C THR A 28 7.32 -2.14 -4.23
N ILE A 29 6.09 -1.88 -4.64
CA ILE A 29 4.88 -2.03 -3.79
C ILE A 29 3.97 -3.17 -4.24
N ALA A 30 4.06 -3.57 -5.50
CA ALA A 30 3.28 -4.66 -6.04
C ALA A 30 3.95 -5.27 -7.28
N TYR A 31 3.49 -6.46 -7.65
CA TYR A 31 3.74 -7.08 -8.95
C TYR A 31 2.44 -7.14 -9.75
N LEU A 32 2.52 -6.84 -11.04
CA LEU A 32 1.46 -7.06 -12.01
C LEU A 32 1.81 -8.27 -12.86
N VAL A 33 0.88 -9.21 -12.99
CA VAL A 33 0.97 -10.27 -14.00
C VAL A 33 0.08 -9.86 -15.16
N THR A 34 0.70 -9.71 -16.34
CA THR A 34 -0.01 -9.36 -17.58
C THR A 34 -0.68 -10.57 -18.20
N ASN A 35 -1.54 -10.35 -19.21
CA ASN A 35 -2.16 -11.44 -19.99
C ASN A 35 -1.17 -12.30 -20.76
N LYS A 36 0.04 -11.79 -21.00
CA LYS A 36 1.14 -12.53 -21.64
C LYS A 36 2.06 -13.20 -20.62
N LEU A 37 1.64 -13.30 -19.36
CA LEU A 37 2.41 -13.85 -18.24
C LEU A 37 3.72 -13.10 -17.93
N GLU A 38 3.91 -11.89 -18.45
CA GLU A 38 5.01 -11.02 -18.02
C GLU A 38 4.75 -10.48 -16.62
N ILE A 39 5.79 -10.47 -15.78
CA ILE A 39 5.76 -9.88 -14.44
C ILE A 39 6.34 -8.47 -14.51
N LYS A 40 5.56 -7.46 -14.11
CA LYS A 40 5.99 -6.06 -14.02
C LYS A 40 5.99 -5.60 -12.57
N ARG A 41 7.03 -4.85 -12.19
CA ARG A 41 7.13 -4.20 -10.88
C ARG A 41 6.33 -2.91 -10.88
N VAL A 42 5.50 -2.71 -9.87
CA VAL A 42 4.87 -1.42 -9.59
C VAL A 42 5.72 -0.70 -8.56
N LYS A 43 6.16 0.51 -8.91
CA LYS A 43 6.94 1.37 -8.01
C LYS A 43 6.02 2.36 -7.31
N SER A 44 6.31 2.66 -6.04
CA SER A 44 5.61 3.72 -5.33
C SER A 44 5.91 5.08 -5.95
N LEU A 45 4.86 5.84 -6.25
CA LEU A 45 4.91 7.27 -6.58
C LEU A 45 4.70 8.14 -5.34
N CYS A 46 4.45 7.52 -4.19
CA CYS A 46 4.19 8.18 -2.92
C CYS A 46 5.29 7.85 -1.90
N GLU A 47 5.35 8.67 -0.86
CA GLU A 47 6.19 8.44 0.31
C GLU A 47 5.38 8.74 1.56
N GLY A 48 5.44 7.86 2.56
CA GLY A 48 4.71 8.00 3.82
C GLY A 48 4.01 6.72 4.27
N LEU A 49 3.00 6.87 5.11
CA LEU A 49 2.20 5.76 5.65
C LEU A 49 1.05 5.42 4.71
N ILE A 50 0.91 4.14 4.37
CA ILE A 50 -0.26 3.63 3.67
C ILE A 50 -1.41 3.56 4.67
N VAL A 51 -2.43 4.38 4.47
CA VAL A 51 -3.59 4.45 5.36
C VAL A 51 -4.80 3.67 4.85
N LEU A 52 -4.85 3.43 3.54
CA LEU A 52 -5.95 2.71 2.91
C LEU A 52 -5.51 2.12 1.56
N ILE A 53 -5.97 0.91 1.28
CA ILE A 53 -5.86 0.27 -0.04
C ILE A 53 -7.27 -0.03 -0.53
N VAL A 54 -7.74 0.72 -1.53
CA VAL A 54 -9.07 0.52 -2.12
C VAL A 54 -8.94 -0.38 -3.34
N ASP A 55 -9.34 -1.63 -3.21
CA ASP A 55 -9.36 -2.62 -4.29
C ASP A 55 -10.74 -2.68 -4.96
N MET A 56 -10.77 -2.54 -6.28
CA MET A 56 -11.98 -2.61 -7.11
C MET A 56 -11.84 -3.78 -8.09
N PRO A 57 -12.09 -5.03 -7.64
CA PRO A 57 -11.91 -6.23 -8.46
C PRO A 57 -12.89 -6.34 -9.64
N TRP A 58 -13.99 -5.57 -9.63
CA TRP A 58 -15.00 -5.54 -10.70
C TRP A 58 -14.64 -4.62 -11.88
N GLU A 59 -13.56 -3.85 -11.79
CA GLU A 59 -13.07 -3.04 -12.91
C GLU A 59 -12.25 -3.89 -13.89
N GLU A 60 -12.31 -3.59 -15.20
CA GLU A 60 -11.50 -4.26 -16.22
C GLU A 60 -10.63 -3.25 -17.00
N PRO A 61 -9.28 -3.27 -16.85
CA PRO A 61 -8.51 -4.13 -15.95
C PRO A 61 -8.70 -3.76 -14.47
N ARG A 62 -8.50 -4.74 -13.56
CA ARG A 62 -8.65 -4.55 -12.11
C ARG A 62 -7.90 -3.30 -11.65
N LYS A 63 -8.59 -2.49 -10.86
CA LYS A 63 -8.12 -1.18 -10.40
C LYS A 63 -7.95 -1.20 -8.89
N CYS A 64 -6.84 -0.63 -8.42
CA CYS A 64 -6.61 -0.39 -7.01
C CYS A 64 -6.10 1.04 -6.80
N VAL A 65 -6.48 1.67 -5.70
CA VAL A 65 -5.99 2.99 -5.29
C VAL A 65 -5.28 2.86 -3.94
N LEU A 66 -3.99 3.21 -3.92
CA LEU A 66 -3.19 3.33 -2.72
C LEU A 66 -3.32 4.76 -2.17
N VAL A 67 -3.69 4.88 -0.89
CA VAL A 67 -3.77 6.17 -0.19
C VAL A 67 -2.62 6.27 0.80
N VAL A 68 -1.76 7.27 0.59
CA VAL A 68 -0.54 7.46 1.38
C VAL A 68 -0.53 8.85 2.00
N VAL A 69 -0.20 8.95 3.29
CA VAL A 69 -0.05 10.22 4.01
C VAL A 69 1.39 10.41 4.46
N ASN A 70 1.97 11.57 4.16
CA ASN A 70 3.37 11.86 4.49
C ASN A 70 3.55 12.54 5.86
N VAL A 71 2.48 13.09 6.44
CA VAL A 71 2.49 13.72 7.77
C VAL A 71 1.47 13.00 8.64
N TYR A 72 1.97 12.26 9.62
CA TYR A 72 1.17 11.54 10.61
C TYR A 72 1.90 11.52 11.95
N ARG A 73 1.14 11.40 13.04
CA ARG A 73 1.69 11.24 14.38
C ARG A 73 1.49 9.79 14.83
N PRO A 74 2.55 8.97 14.94
CA PRO A 74 2.41 7.62 15.43
C PRO A 74 2.01 7.65 16.92
N ILE A 75 0.99 6.88 17.28
CA ILE A 75 0.63 6.63 18.67
C ILE A 75 1.01 5.18 18.97
N VAL A 76 2.01 5.00 19.84
CA VAL A 76 2.45 3.67 20.27
C VAL A 76 1.79 3.38 21.62
N ALA A 77 0.73 2.56 21.61
CA ALA A 77 0.15 2.06 22.84
C ALA A 77 1.08 1.00 23.45
N ARG A 78 1.73 1.31 24.57
CA ARG A 78 2.51 0.32 25.33
C ARG A 78 1.54 -0.52 26.17
N LYS A 79 1.56 -1.84 25.98
CA LYS A 79 0.82 -2.77 26.83
C LYS A 79 1.48 -2.79 28.20
N SER A 80 0.79 -2.34 29.25
CA SER A 80 1.32 -2.47 30.61
C SER A 80 1.29 -3.95 31.00
N SER A 81 2.45 -4.60 31.09
CA SER A 81 2.55 -5.88 31.77
C SER A 81 2.39 -5.62 33.27
N ARG A 82 1.19 -5.86 33.81
CA ARG A 82 1.07 -6.07 35.26
C ARG A 82 1.77 -7.39 35.57
N SER A 83 2.99 -7.30 36.11
CA SER A 83 3.64 -8.42 36.76
C SER A 83 2.89 -8.65 38.08
N ASN A 84 2.07 -9.69 38.13
CA ASN A 84 1.56 -10.17 39.42
C ASN A 84 2.75 -10.83 40.13
N VAL A 85 3.27 -10.15 41.15
CA VAL A 85 4.06 -10.77 42.23
C VAL A 85 3.06 -11.27 43.27
#